data_AF-D1NYY1-F1
#
_entry.id   AF-D1NYY1-F1
#
_cell.length_a   1.000
_cell.length_b   1.000
_cell.length_c   1.000
_cell.angle_alpha   90.00
_cell.angle_beta   90.00
_cell.angle_gamma   90.00
#
_symmetry.space_group_name_H-M   'P 1'
#
loop_
_entity.id
_entity.type
_entity.pdbx_description
1 polymer ?
#
loop_
_entity_poly.entity_id
_entity_poly.type
_entity_poly.pdbx_seq_one_letter_code
_entity_poly.pdbx_strand_id
1 'polypeptide(L)'
;MKDNKLIISHQLLWSKIMSIENNNSQFLQDMGVSAESVERSGIAIDVLKEIAEDYKENELTLLDEAEYIAKKIQRCNAVHSVRWRIKSVSHVIKKIVRKLNEVQLNEKYKSINVGNYKAIITDLIGVRAIYLFKSDWEEVHNHILSRWVIKEDEPVIIYHREGDVMDIYSHHLDCEQKVHFYNYRSIHYLVPATNIHSVQIYCEVQTRTIFEEGWSEIDHKVRYPDYSEDENLMSYLTIFNRLAGSADEMGSYVNELIALIKKNNELEEERSKKEKQFLEEKEKLQDNIKKLSTHEKNIDEVQEQYEKLIDVQRSEIESLKEELKSQTSENIRLNRNEKNPVVVVLGQVDKTNTKDCYEGDIEIEVIRSNKFATFTGHFNPRFETIPIVEVITTETTCPNTDISDLTIKIGVGQPHNFNVHIFNKKLGRIEEGNYKFHFKAYESKSLALN
;
A
#
# COMPACT_ATOMS: atom_id res chain seq x y z
N MET A 1 -56.72 -59.16 -6.49
CA MET A 1 -55.25 -59.33 -6.63
C MET A 1 -54.57 -58.25 -7.49
N LYS A 2 -55.25 -57.57 -8.43
CA LYS A 2 -54.66 -56.45 -9.20
C LYS A 2 -54.54 -55.14 -8.40
N ASP A 3 -55.47 -54.86 -7.48
CA ASP A 3 -55.49 -53.58 -6.74
C ASP A 3 -54.43 -53.47 -5.63
N ASN A 4 -54.09 -54.58 -4.95
CA ASN A 4 -53.00 -54.57 -3.96
C ASN A 4 -51.62 -54.34 -4.57
N LYS A 5 -51.40 -54.69 -5.86
CA LYS A 5 -50.12 -54.40 -6.55
C LYS A 5 -49.96 -52.91 -6.86
N LEU A 6 -51.04 -52.21 -7.20
CA LEU A 6 -51.01 -50.76 -7.46
C LEU A 6 -50.79 -49.93 -6.18
N ILE A 7 -51.41 -50.33 -5.07
CA ILE A 7 -51.25 -49.63 -3.78
C ILE A 7 -49.81 -49.78 -3.26
N ILE A 8 -49.24 -50.99 -3.33
CA ILE A 8 -47.85 -51.25 -2.94
C ILE A 8 -46.88 -50.49 -3.85
N SER A 9 -47.12 -50.43 -5.17
CA SER A 9 -46.24 -49.66 -6.08
C SER A 9 -46.33 -48.16 -5.84
N HIS A 10 -47.52 -47.64 -5.52
CA HIS A 10 -47.70 -46.22 -5.19
C HIS A 10 -46.98 -45.87 -3.88
N GLN A 11 -47.15 -46.68 -2.84
CA GLN A 11 -46.51 -46.46 -1.53
C GLN A 11 -44.97 -46.54 -1.60
N LEU A 12 -44.42 -47.45 -2.41
CA LEU A 12 -42.98 -47.52 -2.72
C LEU A 12 -42.49 -46.28 -3.48
N LEU A 13 -43.29 -45.76 -4.41
CA LEU A 13 -43.00 -44.52 -5.14
C LEU A 13 -42.95 -43.32 -4.19
N TRP A 14 -43.95 -43.17 -3.31
CA TRP A 14 -43.98 -42.10 -2.30
C TRP A 14 -42.82 -42.19 -1.32
N SER A 15 -42.46 -43.38 -0.84
CA SER A 15 -41.29 -43.55 0.03
C SER A 15 -39.98 -43.18 -0.67
N LYS A 16 -39.86 -43.51 -1.96
CA LYS A 16 -38.68 -43.17 -2.76
C LYS A 16 -38.59 -41.66 -3.02
N ILE A 17 -39.71 -41.02 -3.33
CA ILE A 17 -39.80 -39.56 -3.52
C ILE A 17 -39.42 -38.84 -2.21
N MET A 18 -40.02 -39.21 -1.07
CA MET A 18 -39.69 -38.61 0.23
C MET A 18 -38.21 -38.80 0.62
N SER A 19 -37.63 -39.97 0.32
CA SER A 19 -36.20 -40.22 0.57
C SER A 19 -35.29 -39.35 -0.29
N ILE A 20 -35.67 -39.09 -1.55
CA ILE A 20 -34.92 -38.23 -2.48
C ILE A 20 -35.04 -36.77 -2.05
N GLU A 21 -36.25 -36.31 -1.72
CA GLU A 21 -36.51 -34.95 -1.23
C GLU A 21 -35.70 -34.66 0.05
N ASN A 22 -35.69 -35.58 1.01
CA ASN A 22 -34.92 -35.42 2.24
C ASN A 22 -33.40 -35.36 1.98
N ASN A 23 -32.89 -36.17 1.05
CA ASN A 23 -31.48 -36.13 0.63
C ASN A 23 -31.14 -34.81 -0.09
N ASN A 24 -32.04 -34.30 -0.93
CA ASN A 24 -31.85 -33.02 -1.62
C ASN A 24 -31.84 -31.85 -0.62
N SER A 25 -32.78 -31.82 0.33
CA SER A 25 -32.80 -30.79 1.38
C SER A 25 -31.55 -30.79 2.24
N GLN A 26 -31.06 -31.99 2.64
CA GLN A 26 -29.83 -32.10 3.42
C GLN A 26 -28.61 -31.58 2.64
N PHE A 27 -28.47 -31.97 1.37
CA PHE A 27 -27.38 -31.49 0.51
C PHE A 27 -27.37 -29.96 0.41
N LEU A 28 -28.52 -29.34 0.17
CA LEU A 28 -28.63 -27.89 0.06
C LEU A 28 -28.25 -27.17 1.37
N GLN A 29 -28.66 -27.75 2.51
CA GLN A 29 -28.29 -27.25 3.83
C GLN A 29 -26.77 -27.34 4.06
N ASP A 30 -26.16 -28.48 3.74
CA ASP A 30 -24.71 -28.70 3.88
C ASP A 30 -23.91 -27.75 2.98
N MET A 31 -24.43 -27.48 1.77
CA MET A 31 -23.83 -26.53 0.84
C MET A 31 -24.12 -25.07 1.21
N GLY A 32 -25.04 -24.81 2.15
CA GLY A 32 -25.46 -23.49 2.58
C GLY A 32 -26.15 -22.68 1.47
N VAL A 33 -26.98 -23.33 0.66
CA VAL A 33 -27.75 -22.72 -0.43
C VAL A 33 -29.24 -22.94 -0.20
N SER A 34 -30.08 -21.92 -0.45
CA SER A 34 -31.54 -22.07 -0.32
C SER A 34 -32.15 -22.76 -1.55
N ALA A 35 -33.19 -23.57 -1.32
CA ALA A 35 -33.92 -24.24 -2.41
C ALA A 35 -34.49 -23.26 -3.44
N GLU A 36 -35.03 -22.12 -2.98
CA GLU A 36 -35.53 -21.03 -3.84
C GLU A 36 -34.44 -20.49 -4.78
N SER A 37 -33.21 -20.32 -4.28
CA SER A 37 -32.09 -19.84 -5.10
C SER A 37 -31.69 -20.84 -6.17
N VAL A 38 -31.76 -22.15 -5.87
CA VAL A 38 -31.51 -23.21 -6.86
C VAL A 38 -32.62 -23.27 -7.89
N GLU A 39 -33.88 -23.20 -7.48
CA GLU A 39 -35.02 -23.18 -8.39
C GLU A 39 -34.94 -22.00 -9.37
N ARG A 40 -34.67 -20.79 -8.86
CA ARG A 40 -34.49 -19.59 -9.69
C ARG A 40 -33.30 -19.70 -10.65
N SER A 41 -32.24 -20.40 -10.26
CA SER A 41 -31.06 -20.59 -11.10
C SER A 41 -31.30 -21.54 -12.28
N GLY A 42 -32.36 -22.35 -12.24
CA GLY A 42 -32.72 -23.31 -13.28
C GLY A 42 -31.81 -24.54 -13.40
N ILE A 43 -30.80 -24.69 -12.52
CA ILE A 43 -29.92 -25.86 -12.52
C ILE A 43 -30.57 -27.03 -11.77
N ALA A 44 -30.45 -28.24 -12.33
CA ALA A 44 -30.90 -29.45 -11.66
C ALA A 44 -30.03 -29.75 -10.43
N ILE A 45 -30.65 -30.12 -9.30
CA ILE A 45 -29.94 -30.46 -8.06
C ILE A 45 -28.97 -31.63 -8.29
N ASP A 46 -29.34 -32.59 -9.14
CA ASP A 46 -28.48 -33.74 -9.46
C ASP A 46 -27.16 -33.29 -10.11
N VAL A 47 -27.18 -32.28 -10.98
CA VAL A 47 -25.95 -31.71 -11.57
C VAL A 47 -25.07 -31.06 -10.50
N LEU A 48 -25.66 -30.39 -9.51
CA LEU A 48 -24.90 -29.81 -8.39
C LEU A 48 -24.26 -30.91 -7.52
N LYS A 49 -24.95 -32.04 -7.32
CA LYS A 49 -24.42 -33.19 -6.59
C LYS A 49 -23.27 -33.85 -7.35
N GLU A 50 -23.42 -34.08 -8.65
CA GLU A 50 -22.36 -34.62 -9.51
C GLU A 50 -21.10 -33.74 -9.49
N ILE A 51 -21.26 -32.40 -9.60
CA ILE A 51 -20.14 -31.46 -9.48
C ILE A 51 -19.49 -31.52 -8.09
N ALA A 52 -20.29 -31.63 -7.02
CA ALA A 52 -19.77 -31.70 -5.66
C ALA A 52 -18.95 -32.97 -5.41
N GLU A 53 -19.41 -34.11 -5.92
CA GLU A 53 -18.72 -35.40 -5.83
C GLU A 53 -17.42 -35.38 -6.63
N ASP A 54 -17.47 -35.02 -7.92
CA ASP A 54 -16.27 -34.95 -8.77
C ASP A 54 -15.24 -33.93 -8.23
N TYR A 55 -15.67 -32.78 -7.70
CA TYR A 55 -14.74 -31.82 -7.08
C TYR A 55 -14.05 -32.40 -5.84
N LYS A 56 -14.80 -33.12 -5.00
CA LYS A 56 -14.27 -33.75 -3.79
C LYS A 56 -13.25 -34.84 -4.12
N GLU A 57 -13.49 -35.62 -5.18
CA GLU A 57 -12.55 -36.64 -5.66
C GLU A 57 -11.22 -36.03 -6.15
N ASN A 58 -11.27 -34.82 -6.70
CA ASN A 58 -10.11 -34.12 -7.26
C ASN A 58 -9.44 -33.12 -6.29
N GLU A 59 -9.90 -33.02 -5.04
CA GLU A 59 -9.48 -32.00 -4.07
C GLU A 59 -7.97 -32.06 -3.79
N LEU A 60 -7.42 -33.27 -3.63
CA LEU A 60 -5.98 -33.46 -3.39
C LEU A 60 -5.13 -33.05 -4.59
N THR A 61 -5.58 -33.36 -5.82
CA THR A 61 -4.88 -32.95 -7.04
C THR A 61 -4.86 -31.43 -7.19
N LEU A 62 -5.95 -30.75 -6.85
CA LEU A 62 -6.00 -29.29 -6.84
C LEU A 62 -5.08 -28.70 -5.77
N LEU A 63 -4.98 -29.34 -4.60
CA LEU A 63 -4.11 -28.90 -3.52
C LEU A 63 -2.63 -29.03 -3.89
N ASP A 64 -2.23 -30.17 -4.47
CA ASP A 64 -0.86 -30.42 -4.94
C ASP A 64 -0.44 -29.38 -5.99
N GLU A 65 -1.35 -29.07 -6.91
CA GLU A 65 -1.11 -28.07 -7.95
C GLU A 65 -1.02 -26.65 -7.37
N ALA A 66 -1.87 -26.31 -6.40
CA ALA A 66 -1.80 -25.04 -5.68
C ALA A 66 -0.43 -24.85 -4.99
N GLU A 67 0.07 -25.91 -4.33
CA GLU A 67 1.37 -25.89 -3.67
C GLU A 67 2.52 -25.77 -4.68
N TYR A 68 2.43 -26.48 -5.82
CA TYR A 68 3.40 -26.38 -6.90
C TYR A 68 3.53 -24.96 -7.44
N ILE A 69 2.40 -24.33 -7.81
CA ILE A 69 2.38 -22.95 -8.32
C ILE A 69 2.91 -21.99 -7.25
N ALA A 70 2.46 -22.13 -6.00
CA ALA A 70 2.90 -21.30 -4.89
C ALA A 70 4.43 -21.34 -4.71
N LYS A 71 5.03 -22.55 -4.71
CA LYS A 71 6.48 -22.75 -4.60
C LYS A 71 7.26 -22.13 -5.77
N LYS A 72 6.68 -22.06 -6.97
CA LYS A 72 7.32 -21.43 -8.13
C LYS A 72 7.31 -19.91 -8.01
N ILE A 73 6.22 -19.33 -7.51
CA ILE A 73 6.08 -17.90 -7.25
C ILE A 73 7.00 -17.46 -6.11
N GLN A 74 7.09 -18.25 -5.04
CA GLN A 74 7.94 -17.95 -3.86
C GLN A 74 9.44 -17.84 -4.20
N ARG A 75 9.88 -18.31 -5.37
CA ARG A 75 11.27 -18.16 -5.85
C ARG A 75 11.58 -16.76 -6.40
N CYS A 76 10.60 -15.86 -6.46
CA CYS A 76 10.81 -14.47 -6.82
C CYS A 76 11.32 -13.71 -5.59
N ASN A 77 12.44 -12.99 -5.70
CA ASN A 77 13.03 -12.27 -4.57
C ASN A 77 12.15 -11.10 -4.10
N ALA A 78 11.45 -10.47 -5.04
CA ALA A 78 10.45 -9.44 -4.75
C ALA A 78 9.20 -9.96 -4.00
N VAL A 79 8.94 -11.27 -3.98
CA VAL A 79 7.82 -11.84 -3.23
C VAL A 79 8.23 -12.10 -1.78
N HIS A 80 7.56 -11.42 -0.85
CA HIS A 80 7.79 -11.58 0.58
C HIS A 80 7.15 -12.87 1.12
N SER A 81 5.89 -13.12 0.75
CA SER A 81 5.19 -14.34 1.15
C SER A 81 4.17 -14.78 0.13
N VAL A 82 3.94 -16.09 0.06
CA VAL A 82 2.91 -16.69 -0.79
C VAL A 82 1.92 -17.43 0.09
N ARG A 83 0.63 -17.18 -0.15
CA ARG A 83 -0.46 -17.97 0.42
C ARG A 83 -1.17 -18.69 -0.73
N TRP A 84 -1.71 -19.87 -0.46
CA TRP A 84 -2.54 -20.56 -1.43
C TRP A 84 -3.71 -21.21 -0.72
N ARG A 85 -4.76 -21.46 -1.49
CA ARG A 85 -5.95 -22.18 -1.05
C ARG A 85 -6.63 -22.81 -2.25
N ILE A 86 -7.40 -23.84 -1.97
CA ILE A 86 -8.43 -24.33 -2.88
C ILE A 86 -9.80 -23.96 -2.34
N LYS A 87 -10.77 -23.81 -3.23
CA LYS A 87 -12.16 -23.51 -2.87
C LYS A 87 -12.76 -24.73 -2.16
N SER A 88 -13.61 -24.54 -1.14
CA SER A 88 -14.35 -25.69 -0.59
C SER A 88 -15.53 -26.06 -1.50
N VAL A 89 -15.97 -27.33 -1.43
CA VAL A 89 -17.13 -27.84 -2.18
C VAL A 89 -18.35 -26.91 -2.04
N SER A 90 -18.72 -26.55 -0.81
CA SER A 90 -19.81 -25.61 -0.53
C SER A 90 -19.62 -24.26 -1.24
N HIS A 91 -18.41 -23.70 -1.23
CA HIS A 91 -18.15 -22.44 -1.93
C HIS A 91 -18.21 -22.57 -3.45
N VAL A 92 -17.85 -23.72 -4.03
CA VAL A 92 -18.02 -23.98 -5.47
C VAL A 92 -19.51 -23.96 -5.80
N ILE A 93 -20.32 -24.74 -5.09
CA ILE A 93 -21.78 -24.82 -5.30
C ILE A 93 -22.45 -23.45 -5.10
N LYS A 94 -22.15 -22.74 -4.01
CA LYS A 94 -22.62 -21.37 -3.78
C LYS A 94 -22.29 -20.43 -4.94
N LYS A 95 -21.07 -20.53 -5.51
CA LYS A 95 -20.66 -19.68 -6.64
C LYS A 95 -21.44 -20.00 -7.91
N ILE A 96 -21.67 -21.27 -8.21
CA ILE A 96 -22.47 -21.68 -9.38
C ILE A 96 -23.88 -21.11 -9.27
N VAL A 97 -24.57 -21.37 -8.16
CA VAL A 97 -25.94 -20.91 -7.95
C VAL A 97 -26.02 -19.39 -7.92
N ARG A 98 -25.07 -18.70 -7.25
CA ARG A 98 -24.99 -17.23 -7.27
C ARG A 98 -24.83 -16.69 -8.69
N LYS A 99 -23.90 -17.24 -9.47
CA LYS A 99 -23.60 -16.78 -10.84
C LYS A 99 -24.76 -17.00 -11.81
N LEU A 100 -25.51 -18.08 -11.66
CA LEU A 100 -26.72 -18.34 -12.43
C LEU A 100 -27.88 -17.38 -12.09
N ASN A 101 -27.87 -16.78 -10.90
CA ASN A 101 -28.88 -15.83 -10.43
C ASN A 101 -28.47 -14.36 -10.60
N GLU A 102 -27.30 -14.05 -11.16
CA GLU A 102 -26.89 -12.66 -11.41
C GLU A 102 -27.80 -12.01 -12.47
N VAL A 103 -28.15 -10.73 -12.26
CA VAL A 103 -29.03 -9.96 -13.17
C VAL A 103 -28.48 -9.96 -14.61
N GLN A 104 -27.16 -9.83 -14.75
CA GLN A 104 -26.46 -10.01 -16.00
C GLN A 104 -25.76 -11.37 -15.99
N LEU A 105 -26.48 -12.40 -16.43
CA LEU A 105 -25.97 -13.76 -16.46
C LEU A 105 -24.77 -13.87 -17.41
N ASN A 106 -23.65 -14.36 -16.89
CA ASN A 106 -22.50 -14.70 -17.72
C ASN A 106 -22.80 -16.00 -18.48
N GLU A 107 -22.86 -15.91 -19.81
CA GLU A 107 -23.20 -17.00 -20.73
C GLU A 107 -22.43 -18.30 -20.46
N LYS A 108 -21.18 -18.22 -20.00
CA LYS A 108 -20.36 -19.41 -19.69
C LYS A 108 -20.95 -20.31 -18.60
N TYR A 109 -21.78 -19.77 -17.71
CA TYR A 109 -22.42 -20.55 -16.64
C TYR A 109 -23.73 -21.22 -17.07
N LYS A 110 -24.39 -20.80 -18.17
CA LYS A 110 -25.71 -21.33 -18.57
C LYS A 110 -25.73 -22.84 -18.77
N SER A 111 -24.66 -23.39 -19.32
CA SER A 111 -24.53 -24.83 -19.62
C SER A 111 -23.53 -25.53 -18.69
N ILE A 112 -23.35 -25.03 -17.48
CA ILE A 112 -22.40 -25.62 -16.52
C ILE A 112 -22.85 -27.03 -16.09
N ASN A 113 -21.90 -27.95 -16.05
CA ASN A 113 -22.09 -29.36 -15.66
C ASN A 113 -20.77 -29.96 -15.17
N VAL A 114 -20.80 -31.22 -14.72
CA VAL A 114 -19.63 -31.96 -14.20
C VAL A 114 -18.46 -32.03 -15.19
N GLY A 115 -18.74 -32.04 -16.49
CA GLY A 115 -17.73 -32.12 -17.55
C GLY A 115 -17.04 -30.80 -17.90
N ASN A 116 -17.58 -29.63 -17.51
CA ASN A 116 -17.01 -28.33 -17.90
C ASN A 116 -16.81 -27.32 -16.76
N TYR A 117 -17.32 -27.57 -15.55
CA TYR A 117 -17.25 -26.60 -14.46
C TYR A 117 -15.81 -26.22 -14.09
N LYS A 118 -14.84 -27.16 -14.23
CA LYS A 118 -13.42 -26.94 -13.93
C LYS A 118 -12.76 -25.89 -14.84
N ALA A 119 -13.25 -25.73 -16.08
CA ALA A 119 -12.79 -24.70 -17.00
C ALA A 119 -13.55 -23.37 -16.81
N ILE A 120 -14.83 -23.44 -16.44
CA ILE A 120 -15.69 -22.26 -16.25
C ILE A 120 -15.32 -21.48 -14.98
N ILE A 121 -15.02 -22.20 -13.90
CA ILE A 121 -14.66 -21.64 -12.61
C ILE A 121 -13.14 -21.52 -12.54
N THR A 122 -12.62 -20.32 -12.73
CA THR A 122 -11.19 -20.05 -12.87
C THR A 122 -10.46 -19.83 -11.54
N ASP A 123 -11.19 -19.76 -10.43
CA ASP A 123 -10.68 -19.54 -9.06
C ASP A 123 -10.84 -20.79 -8.16
N LEU A 124 -10.88 -21.99 -8.75
CA LEU A 124 -10.87 -23.23 -7.95
C LEU A 124 -9.59 -23.34 -7.12
N ILE A 125 -8.47 -22.95 -7.74
CA ILE A 125 -7.18 -22.75 -7.10
C ILE A 125 -6.92 -21.25 -7.02
N GLY A 126 -6.62 -20.76 -5.82
CA GLY A 126 -6.25 -19.37 -5.58
C GLY A 126 -4.87 -19.28 -4.94
N VAL A 127 -3.97 -18.53 -5.56
CA VAL A 127 -2.64 -18.23 -5.03
C VAL A 127 -2.50 -16.73 -4.84
N ARG A 128 -1.97 -16.29 -3.71
CA ARG A 128 -1.70 -14.89 -3.40
C ARG A 128 -0.23 -14.67 -3.20
N ALA A 129 0.38 -13.85 -4.05
CA ALA A 129 1.75 -13.39 -3.89
C ALA A 129 1.73 -12.02 -3.21
N ILE A 130 2.35 -11.92 -2.04
CA ILE A 130 2.40 -10.72 -1.23
C ILE A 130 3.82 -10.17 -1.31
N TYR A 131 3.96 -8.93 -1.73
CA TYR A 131 5.21 -8.17 -1.74
C TYR A 131 5.13 -7.00 -0.76
N LEU A 132 6.28 -6.41 -0.42
CA LEU A 132 6.32 -5.35 0.59
C LEU A 132 5.97 -3.99 0.00
N PHE A 133 6.51 -3.68 -1.18
CA PHE A 133 6.40 -2.35 -1.77
C PHE A 133 5.71 -2.38 -3.11
N LYS A 134 4.99 -1.31 -3.44
CA LYS A 134 4.27 -1.24 -4.70
C LYS A 134 5.20 -1.30 -5.91
N SER A 135 6.43 -0.79 -5.79
CA SER A 135 7.49 -0.88 -6.81
C SER A 135 7.88 -2.31 -7.21
N ASP A 136 7.71 -3.27 -6.30
CA ASP A 136 8.13 -4.67 -6.51
C ASP A 136 7.22 -5.40 -7.51
N TRP A 137 6.06 -4.80 -7.84
CA TRP A 137 5.05 -5.42 -8.68
C TRP A 137 5.58 -5.86 -10.04
N GLU A 138 6.48 -5.08 -10.67
CA GLU A 138 6.98 -5.33 -12.02
C GLU A 138 7.90 -6.56 -12.05
N GLU A 139 8.77 -6.73 -11.05
CA GLU A 139 9.60 -7.92 -10.91
C GLU A 139 8.72 -9.17 -10.74
N VAL A 140 7.69 -9.09 -9.90
CA VAL A 140 6.73 -10.18 -9.69
C VAL A 140 5.95 -10.48 -10.96
N HIS A 141 5.48 -9.45 -11.67
CA HIS A 141 4.77 -9.56 -12.93
C HIS A 141 5.61 -10.31 -13.98
N ASN A 142 6.84 -9.86 -14.21
CA ASN A 142 7.78 -10.49 -15.13
C ASN A 142 8.13 -11.94 -14.71
N HIS A 143 8.26 -12.19 -13.42
CA HIS A 143 8.53 -13.53 -12.89
C HIS A 143 7.37 -14.51 -13.15
N ILE A 144 6.12 -14.05 -13.08
CA ILE A 144 4.94 -14.86 -13.41
C ILE A 144 4.89 -15.11 -14.93
N LEU A 145 4.97 -14.06 -15.75
CA LEU A 145 4.82 -14.19 -17.21
C LEU A 145 5.98 -14.95 -17.88
N SER A 146 7.17 -14.96 -17.28
CA SER A 146 8.29 -15.80 -17.76
C SER A 146 8.07 -17.30 -17.55
N ARG A 147 7.11 -17.70 -16.72
CA ARG A 147 6.83 -19.12 -16.37
C ARG A 147 5.56 -19.65 -17.00
N TRP A 148 4.57 -18.79 -17.18
CA TRP A 148 3.26 -19.17 -17.67
C TRP A 148 2.79 -18.23 -18.77
N VAL A 149 2.26 -18.83 -19.82
CA VAL A 149 1.39 -18.13 -20.76
C VAL A 149 0.02 -18.04 -20.11
N ILE A 150 -0.46 -16.82 -19.87
CA ILE A 150 -1.78 -16.59 -19.29
C ILE A 150 -2.89 -17.04 -20.24
N LYS A 151 -4.09 -17.21 -19.70
CA LYS A 151 -5.28 -17.56 -20.48
C LYS A 151 -5.52 -16.56 -21.63
N GLU A 152 -5.60 -17.04 -22.87
CA GLU A 152 -5.64 -16.18 -24.07
C GLU A 152 -6.84 -15.22 -24.13
N ASP A 153 -8.00 -15.63 -23.63
CA ASP A 153 -9.24 -14.84 -23.64
C ASP A 153 -9.43 -13.93 -22.42
N GLU A 154 -8.49 -13.94 -21.45
CA GLU A 154 -8.59 -13.16 -20.22
C GLU A 154 -7.23 -12.49 -19.90
N PRO A 155 -7.07 -11.17 -20.16
CA PRO A 155 -5.82 -10.47 -19.91
C PRO A 155 -5.53 -10.34 -18.41
N VAL A 156 -4.30 -9.96 -18.06
CA VAL A 156 -3.95 -9.57 -16.69
C VAL A 156 -4.79 -8.35 -16.30
N ILE A 157 -5.48 -8.42 -15.17
CA ILE A 157 -6.34 -7.32 -14.70
C ILE A 157 -5.68 -6.62 -13.52
N ILE A 158 -5.46 -5.31 -13.64
CA ILE A 158 -4.99 -4.44 -12.57
C ILE A 158 -6.19 -3.73 -11.97
N TYR A 159 -6.62 -4.20 -10.79
CA TYR A 159 -7.63 -3.50 -10.01
C TYR A 159 -7.01 -2.36 -9.21
N HIS A 160 -7.60 -1.17 -9.33
CA HIS A 160 -7.18 0.02 -8.62
C HIS A 160 -8.38 0.82 -8.10
N ARG A 161 -8.14 1.82 -7.24
CA ARG A 161 -9.17 2.82 -6.89
C ARG A 161 -9.05 4.08 -7.75
N GLU A 162 -10.10 4.86 -7.74
CA GLU A 162 -10.06 6.22 -8.26
C GLU A 162 -9.04 7.06 -7.47
N GLY A 163 -8.19 7.79 -8.19
CA GLY A 163 -7.14 8.64 -7.61
C GLY A 163 -5.82 7.94 -7.26
N ASP A 164 -5.68 6.63 -7.50
CA ASP A 164 -4.37 5.97 -7.44
C ASP A 164 -3.44 6.48 -8.55
N VAL A 165 -2.14 6.54 -8.25
CA VAL A 165 -1.10 6.86 -9.24
C VAL A 165 -0.86 5.63 -10.12
N MET A 166 -1.28 5.70 -11.38
CA MET A 166 -1.21 4.57 -12.33
C MET A 166 0.02 4.59 -13.24
N ASP A 167 0.86 5.63 -13.15
CA ASP A 167 2.04 5.82 -14.00
C ASP A 167 3.01 4.61 -13.94
N ILE A 168 3.06 3.93 -12.79
CA ILE A 168 3.89 2.73 -12.60
C ILE A 168 3.50 1.59 -13.56
N TYR A 169 2.27 1.56 -14.07
CA TYR A 169 1.76 0.56 -15.01
C TYR A 169 1.74 1.06 -16.46
N SER A 170 2.12 2.31 -16.72
CA SER A 170 1.92 2.98 -18.02
C SER A 170 2.62 2.29 -19.19
N HIS A 171 3.70 1.56 -18.93
CA HIS A 171 4.45 0.80 -19.93
C HIS A 171 3.85 -0.58 -20.24
N HIS A 172 2.84 -1.04 -19.50
CA HIS A 172 2.21 -2.35 -19.64
C HIS A 172 0.80 -2.23 -20.23
N LEU A 173 0.74 -1.93 -21.53
CA LEU A 173 -0.51 -1.76 -22.30
C LEU A 173 -1.27 -3.07 -22.53
N ASP A 174 -0.62 -4.20 -22.29
CA ASP A 174 -1.17 -5.55 -22.34
C ASP A 174 -2.03 -5.90 -21.10
N CYS A 175 -1.91 -5.11 -20.03
CA CYS A 175 -2.70 -5.25 -18.82
C CYS A 175 -3.98 -4.39 -18.88
N GLU A 176 -5.11 -4.98 -18.53
CA GLU A 176 -6.39 -4.26 -18.44
C GLU A 176 -6.52 -3.58 -17.07
N GLN A 177 -6.69 -2.25 -17.06
CA GLN A 177 -6.88 -1.49 -15.82
C GLN A 177 -8.37 -1.34 -15.50
N LYS A 178 -8.78 -1.70 -14.28
CA LYS A 178 -10.17 -1.60 -13.81
C LYS A 178 -10.27 -0.90 -12.48
N VAL A 179 -11.07 0.18 -12.44
CA VAL A 179 -11.49 0.78 -11.17
C VAL A 179 -12.45 -0.19 -10.48
N HIS A 180 -12.11 -0.62 -9.26
CA HIS A 180 -12.97 -1.51 -8.49
C HIS A 180 -13.95 -0.73 -7.62
N PHE A 181 -15.24 -1.07 -7.68
CA PHE A 181 -16.32 -0.37 -6.97
C PHE A 181 -16.08 -0.23 -5.45
N TYR A 182 -15.53 -1.27 -4.82
CA TYR A 182 -15.20 -1.26 -3.38
C TYR A 182 -13.78 -0.78 -3.06
N ASN A 183 -13.13 -0.01 -3.95
CA ASN A 183 -11.76 0.51 -3.79
C ASN A 183 -10.69 -0.57 -3.57
N TYR A 184 -10.96 -1.78 -4.04
CA TYR A 184 -10.07 -2.92 -3.93
C TYR A 184 -8.88 -2.80 -4.89
N ARG A 185 -7.69 -3.15 -4.42
CA ARG A 185 -6.44 -3.13 -5.21
C ARG A 185 -5.81 -4.51 -5.25
N SER A 186 -5.51 -5.00 -6.44
CA SER A 186 -4.76 -6.23 -6.67
C SER A 186 -4.55 -6.42 -8.17
N ILE A 187 -3.51 -7.17 -8.53
CA ILE A 187 -3.31 -7.60 -9.92
C ILE A 187 -3.67 -9.09 -10.03
N HIS A 188 -4.52 -9.43 -10.99
CA HIS A 188 -5.06 -10.78 -11.19
C HIS A 188 -4.52 -11.40 -12.46
N TYR A 189 -4.03 -12.63 -12.34
CA TYR A 189 -3.50 -13.44 -13.43
C TYR A 189 -4.24 -14.78 -13.45
N LEU A 190 -4.59 -15.26 -14.63
CA LEU A 190 -5.11 -16.62 -14.83
C LEU A 190 -4.04 -17.48 -15.49
N VAL A 191 -3.35 -18.27 -14.68
CA VAL A 191 -2.29 -19.17 -15.15
C VAL A 191 -2.83 -20.60 -15.31
N PRO A 192 -2.39 -21.36 -16.32
CA PRO A 192 -2.73 -22.77 -16.45
C PRO A 192 -2.12 -23.54 -15.27
N ALA A 193 -2.94 -24.38 -14.65
CA ALA A 193 -2.58 -25.20 -13.51
C ALA A 193 -2.33 -26.65 -13.95
N THR A 194 -3.39 -27.45 -13.99
CA THR A 194 -3.33 -28.87 -14.38
C THR A 194 -4.47 -29.24 -15.33
N ASN A 195 -4.46 -30.46 -15.84
CA ASN A 195 -5.51 -31.05 -16.65
C ASN A 195 -6.18 -32.20 -15.91
N ILE A 196 -7.48 -32.11 -15.66
CA ILE A 196 -8.26 -33.18 -15.03
C ILE A 196 -9.36 -33.60 -16.01
N HIS A 197 -9.41 -34.89 -16.34
CA HIS A 197 -10.36 -35.45 -17.33
C HIS A 197 -10.34 -34.67 -18.66
N SER A 198 -9.15 -34.32 -19.14
CA SER A 198 -8.92 -33.52 -20.36
C SER A 198 -9.49 -32.10 -20.32
N VAL A 199 -9.83 -31.59 -19.13
CA VAL A 199 -10.25 -30.21 -18.91
C VAL A 199 -9.09 -29.43 -18.30
N GLN A 200 -8.67 -28.36 -18.97
CA GLN A 200 -7.67 -27.42 -18.46
C GLN A 200 -8.24 -26.63 -17.31
N ILE A 201 -7.55 -26.69 -16.17
CA ILE A 201 -7.85 -25.94 -14.96
C ILE A 201 -6.93 -24.73 -14.91
N TYR A 202 -7.47 -23.61 -14.44
CA TYR A 202 -6.71 -22.39 -14.22
C TYR A 202 -6.57 -22.11 -12.72
N CYS A 203 -5.48 -21.46 -12.37
CA CYS A 203 -5.23 -20.91 -11.05
C CYS A 203 -5.33 -19.39 -11.14
N GLU A 204 -6.13 -18.79 -10.27
CA GLU A 204 -6.16 -17.36 -10.09
C GLU A 204 -5.01 -16.96 -9.17
N VAL A 205 -3.99 -16.34 -9.75
CA VAL A 205 -2.88 -15.73 -9.00
C VAL A 205 -3.21 -14.27 -8.77
N GLN A 206 -3.24 -13.85 -7.51
CA GLN A 206 -3.46 -12.48 -7.11
C GLN A 206 -2.19 -11.92 -6.50
N THR A 207 -1.73 -10.76 -6.96
CA THR A 207 -0.57 -10.09 -6.39
C THR A 207 -1.00 -8.80 -5.68
N ARG A 208 -0.43 -8.56 -4.51
CA ARG A 208 -0.81 -7.47 -3.59
C ARG A 208 0.38 -7.04 -2.75
N THR A 209 0.36 -5.80 -2.28
CA THR A 209 1.23 -5.41 -1.15
C THR A 209 0.73 -6.02 0.16
N ILE A 210 1.56 -6.00 1.19
CA ILE A 210 1.17 -6.44 2.54
C ILE A 210 0.01 -5.61 3.12
N PHE A 211 -0.06 -4.31 2.83
CA PHE A 211 -1.14 -3.44 3.28
C PHE A 211 -2.44 -3.69 2.49
N GLU A 212 -2.34 -3.94 1.18
CA GLU A 212 -3.48 -4.34 0.35
C GLU A 212 -4.06 -5.68 0.79
N GLU A 213 -3.23 -6.67 1.10
CA GLU A 213 -3.67 -7.96 1.65
C GLU A 213 -4.31 -7.78 3.03
N GLY A 214 -3.66 -7.03 3.93
CA GLY A 214 -4.17 -6.77 5.27
C GLY A 214 -5.56 -6.13 5.25
N TRP A 215 -5.75 -5.10 4.42
CA TRP A 215 -7.05 -4.49 4.22
C TRP A 215 -8.06 -5.46 3.59
N SER A 216 -7.67 -6.18 2.54
CA SER A 216 -8.57 -7.08 1.81
C SER A 216 -9.07 -8.24 2.68
N GLU A 217 -8.23 -8.77 3.58
CA GLU A 217 -8.64 -9.83 4.51
C GLU A 217 -9.61 -9.32 5.58
N ILE A 218 -9.41 -8.09 6.06
CA ILE A 218 -10.34 -7.44 6.99
C ILE A 218 -11.69 -7.19 6.30
N ASP A 219 -11.67 -6.61 5.10
CA ASP A 219 -12.86 -6.34 4.29
C ASP A 219 -13.64 -7.63 4.02
N HIS A 220 -12.94 -8.70 3.59
CA HIS A 220 -13.54 -10.00 3.36
C HIS A 220 -14.15 -10.62 4.63
N LYS A 221 -13.47 -10.53 5.78
CA LYS A 221 -13.96 -11.10 7.04
C LYS A 221 -15.19 -10.37 7.58
N VAL A 222 -15.28 -9.07 7.32
CA VAL A 222 -16.33 -8.19 7.84
C VAL A 222 -17.57 -8.19 6.94
N ARG A 223 -17.40 -8.25 5.62
CA ARG A 223 -18.54 -8.27 4.67
C ARG A 223 -19.15 -9.65 4.49
N TYR A 224 -18.37 -10.72 4.57
CA TYR A 224 -18.84 -12.06 4.21
C TYR A 224 -19.36 -12.82 5.45
N PRO A 225 -20.49 -13.58 5.37
CA PRO A 225 -21.21 -14.01 4.16
C PRO A 225 -22.36 -13.11 3.68
N ASP A 226 -22.92 -12.28 4.55
CA ASP A 226 -24.22 -11.65 4.30
C ASP A 226 -24.15 -10.24 3.68
N TYR A 227 -22.97 -9.86 3.16
CA TYR A 227 -22.67 -8.54 2.57
C TYR A 227 -23.38 -7.42 3.32
N SER A 228 -22.92 -7.11 4.53
CA SER A 228 -23.49 -5.98 5.27
C SER A 228 -23.35 -4.71 4.43
N GLU A 229 -24.48 -4.23 3.92
CA GLU A 229 -24.61 -2.95 3.22
C GLU A 229 -24.75 -1.78 4.20
N ASP A 230 -24.46 -2.00 5.49
CA ASP A 230 -24.50 -0.97 6.51
C ASP A 230 -23.56 0.19 6.14
N GLU A 231 -24.13 1.38 6.01
CA GLU A 231 -23.42 2.58 5.55
C GLU A 231 -22.26 2.97 6.49
N ASN A 232 -22.40 2.75 7.80
CA ASN A 232 -21.34 3.07 8.76
C ASN A 232 -20.14 2.14 8.55
N LEU A 233 -20.40 0.83 8.40
CA LEU A 233 -19.38 -0.17 8.12
C LEU A 233 -18.63 0.15 6.83
N MET A 234 -19.36 0.53 5.77
CA MET A 234 -18.81 0.94 4.49
C MET A 234 -17.88 2.16 4.60
N SER A 235 -18.28 3.15 5.41
CA SER A 235 -17.47 4.34 5.69
C SER A 235 -16.15 3.96 6.38
N TYR A 236 -16.19 3.13 7.43
CA TYR A 236 -14.99 2.67 8.11
C TYR A 236 -14.06 1.85 7.22
N LEU A 237 -14.59 0.93 6.41
CA LEU A 237 -13.80 0.14 5.47
C LEU A 237 -13.13 1.02 4.41
N THR A 238 -13.80 2.10 3.99
CA THR A 238 -13.23 3.10 3.07
C THR A 238 -12.07 3.87 3.70
N ILE A 239 -12.20 4.29 4.97
CA ILE A 239 -11.11 4.94 5.71
C ILE A 239 -9.92 3.99 5.84
N PHE A 240 -10.18 2.72 6.20
CA PHE A 240 -9.14 1.72 6.34
C PHE A 240 -8.42 1.46 5.01
N ASN A 241 -9.15 1.44 3.90
CA ASN A 241 -8.58 1.32 2.55
C ASN A 241 -7.62 2.48 2.21
N ARG A 242 -8.01 3.70 2.60
CA ARG A 242 -7.19 4.89 2.40
C ARG A 242 -5.91 4.83 3.21
N LEU A 243 -5.98 4.43 4.48
CA LEU A 243 -4.82 4.26 5.35
C LEU A 243 -3.85 3.21 4.80
N ALA A 244 -4.36 2.07 4.32
CA ALA A 244 -3.54 1.05 3.68
C ALA A 244 -2.80 1.59 2.44
N GLY A 245 -3.50 2.33 1.58
CA GLY A 245 -2.87 2.95 0.40
C GLY A 245 -1.80 4.00 0.78
N SER A 246 -2.07 4.84 1.77
CA SER A 246 -1.06 5.79 2.27
C SER A 246 0.15 5.10 2.89
N ALA A 247 -0.04 3.95 3.55
CA ALA A 247 1.06 3.15 4.08
C ALA A 247 1.93 2.55 2.96
N ASP A 248 1.33 2.09 1.85
CA ASP A 248 2.06 1.65 0.66
C ASP A 248 2.91 2.77 0.03
N GLU A 249 2.32 3.96 -0.12
CA GLU A 249 3.01 5.15 -0.65
C GLU A 249 4.19 5.55 0.24
N MET A 250 3.98 5.62 1.57
CA MET A 250 5.06 5.92 2.52
C MET A 250 6.15 4.86 2.52
N GLY A 251 5.79 3.57 2.41
CA GLY A 251 6.77 2.49 2.31
C GLY A 251 7.68 2.65 1.09
N SER A 252 7.10 3.00 -0.05
CA SER A 252 7.85 3.24 -1.29
C SER A 252 8.81 4.44 -1.13
N TYR A 253 8.36 5.53 -0.50
CA TYR A 253 9.19 6.70 -0.20
C TYR A 253 10.38 6.38 0.72
N VAL A 254 10.19 5.51 1.72
CA VAL A 254 11.28 5.10 2.62
C VAL A 254 12.40 4.38 1.85
N ASN A 255 12.08 3.55 0.86
CA ASN A 255 13.09 2.91 0.01
C ASN A 255 13.88 3.92 -0.83
N GLU A 256 13.20 4.91 -1.42
CA GLU A 256 13.85 5.99 -2.15
C GLU A 256 14.80 6.77 -1.23
N LEU A 257 14.37 7.07 0.00
CA LEU A 257 15.18 7.76 1.00
C LEU A 257 16.42 6.93 1.39
N ILE A 258 16.29 5.62 1.60
CA ILE A 258 17.43 4.75 1.92
C ILE A 258 18.44 4.74 0.76
N ALA A 259 17.97 4.65 -0.49
CA ALA A 259 18.85 4.70 -1.66
C ALA A 259 19.62 6.02 -1.73
N LEU A 260 18.95 7.14 -1.43
CA LEU A 260 19.57 8.47 -1.38
C LEU A 260 20.60 8.58 -0.25
N ILE A 261 20.28 8.11 0.96
CA ILE A 261 21.21 8.10 2.10
C ILE A 261 22.45 7.28 1.76
N LYS A 262 22.28 6.09 1.18
CA LYS A 262 23.40 5.24 0.79
C LYS A 262 24.31 5.94 -0.22
N LYS A 263 23.73 6.55 -1.26
CA LYS A 263 24.47 7.32 -2.24
C LYS A 263 25.22 8.50 -1.61
N ASN A 264 24.59 9.21 -0.68
CA ASN A 264 25.22 10.33 0.00
C ASN A 264 26.41 9.87 0.86
N ASN A 265 26.27 8.75 1.58
CA ASN A 265 27.36 8.16 2.36
C ASN A 265 28.54 7.73 1.47
N GLU A 266 28.27 7.11 0.31
CA GLU A 266 29.31 6.74 -0.67
C GLU A 266 30.06 8.00 -1.16
N LEU A 267 29.35 9.08 -1.47
CA LEU A 267 29.94 10.35 -1.87
C LEU A 267 30.75 11.00 -0.73
N GLU A 268 30.29 10.92 0.52
CA GLU A 268 31.03 11.41 1.69
C GLU A 268 32.33 10.63 1.93
N GLU A 269 32.31 9.31 1.76
CA GLU A 269 33.51 8.48 1.83
C GLU A 269 34.52 8.82 0.73
N GLU A 270 34.06 9.03 -0.50
CA GLU A 270 34.89 9.47 -1.62
C GLU A 270 35.54 10.83 -1.34
N ARG A 271 34.77 11.79 -0.81
CA ARG A 271 35.28 13.10 -0.37
C ARG A 271 36.37 12.96 0.68
N SER A 272 36.09 12.16 1.72
CA SER A 272 37.06 11.94 2.80
C SER A 272 38.37 11.32 2.29
N LYS A 273 38.30 10.39 1.33
CA LYS A 273 39.49 9.80 0.70
C LYS A 273 40.28 10.81 -0.12
N LYS A 274 39.60 11.64 -0.94
CA LYS A 274 40.25 12.69 -1.73
C LYS A 274 40.93 13.73 -0.84
N GLU A 275 40.23 14.20 0.19
CA GLU A 275 40.78 15.17 1.15
C GLU A 275 42.03 14.63 1.84
N LYS A 276 42.01 13.37 2.26
CA LYS A 276 43.18 12.69 2.83
C LYS A 276 44.34 12.59 1.84
N GLN A 277 44.08 12.26 0.57
CA GLN A 277 45.11 12.20 -0.48
C GLN A 277 45.75 13.57 -0.71
N PHE A 278 44.94 14.62 -0.84
CA PHE A 278 45.45 16.00 -0.98
C PHE A 278 46.27 16.43 0.23
N LEU A 279 45.83 16.07 1.44
CA LEU A 279 46.57 16.37 2.67
C LEU A 279 47.93 15.66 2.72
N GLU A 280 47.95 14.35 2.43
CA GLU A 280 49.19 13.56 2.39
C GLU A 280 50.17 14.07 1.32
N GLU A 281 49.68 14.48 0.15
CA GLU A 281 50.50 15.02 -0.93
C GLU A 281 51.07 16.40 -0.58
N LYS A 282 50.25 17.27 0.03
CA LYS A 282 50.70 18.58 0.55
C LYS A 282 51.74 18.42 1.64
N GLU A 283 51.54 17.52 2.62
CA GLU A 283 52.51 17.27 3.69
C GLU A 283 53.85 16.77 3.12
N LYS A 284 53.83 15.82 2.18
CA LYS A 284 55.04 15.34 1.50
C LYS A 284 55.79 16.46 0.78
N LEU A 285 55.06 17.31 0.03
CA LEU A 285 55.67 18.42 -0.71
C LEU A 285 56.22 19.49 0.25
N GLN A 286 55.51 19.81 1.34
CA GLN A 286 55.99 20.73 2.37
C GLN A 286 57.24 20.21 3.08
N ASP A 287 57.29 18.92 3.43
CA ASP A 287 58.46 18.29 4.01
C ASP A 287 59.65 18.28 3.05
N ASN A 288 59.42 18.02 1.77
CA ASN A 288 60.46 18.07 0.73
C ASN A 288 61.00 19.50 0.57
N ILE A 289 60.13 20.51 0.50
CA ILE A 289 60.51 21.93 0.45
C ILE A 289 61.38 22.28 1.66
N LYS A 290 60.99 21.86 2.87
CA LYS A 290 61.74 22.14 4.11
C LYS A 290 63.12 21.47 4.14
N LYS A 291 63.24 20.25 3.61
CA LYS A 291 64.53 19.53 3.49
C LYS A 291 65.44 20.20 2.46
N LEU A 292 64.91 20.60 1.30
CA LEU A 292 65.66 21.28 0.25
C LEU A 292 66.05 22.71 0.66
N SER A 293 65.24 23.40 1.48
CA SER A 293 65.58 24.74 1.97
C SER A 293 66.67 24.76 3.05
N THR A 294 66.92 23.63 3.73
CA THR A 294 67.93 23.52 4.80
C THR A 294 69.29 23.06 4.29
N HIS A 295 69.34 22.38 3.14
CA HIS A 295 70.57 22.12 2.39
C HIS A 295 70.71 23.16 1.27
N GLU A 296 71.42 24.27 1.51
CA GLU A 296 71.74 25.24 0.48
C GLU A 296 72.35 24.57 -0.77
N LYS A 297 71.58 24.54 -1.87
CA LYS A 297 71.98 24.73 -3.30
C LYS A 297 71.11 23.93 -4.28
N ASN A 298 69.89 24.39 -4.53
CA ASN A 298 69.34 24.51 -5.89
C ASN A 298 68.03 25.29 -5.82
N ILE A 299 68.10 26.60 -6.11
CA ILE A 299 66.91 27.47 -6.14
C ILE A 299 65.87 26.91 -7.13
N ASP A 300 66.35 26.37 -8.25
CA ASP A 300 65.53 25.78 -9.31
C ASP A 300 64.75 24.54 -8.83
N GLU A 301 65.35 23.65 -8.04
CA GLU A 301 64.67 22.46 -7.49
C GLU A 301 63.63 22.85 -6.43
N VAL A 302 63.94 23.85 -5.59
CA VAL A 302 62.97 24.39 -4.62
C VAL A 302 61.79 25.03 -5.34
N GLN A 303 62.05 25.79 -6.40
CA GLN A 303 61.01 26.41 -7.23
C GLN A 303 60.12 25.36 -7.89
N GLU A 304 60.69 24.27 -8.42
CA GLU A 304 59.93 23.15 -9.00
C GLU A 304 58.99 22.47 -7.98
N GLN A 305 59.42 22.31 -6.72
CA GLN A 305 58.55 21.74 -5.68
C GLN A 305 57.43 22.69 -5.25
N TYR A 306 57.68 24.01 -5.24
CA TYR A 306 56.63 25.00 -5.01
C TYR A 306 55.61 25.04 -6.15
N GLU A 307 56.05 24.92 -7.41
CA GLU A 307 55.16 24.81 -8.57
C GLU A 307 54.25 23.58 -8.46
N LYS A 308 54.80 22.42 -8.09
CA LYS A 308 54.01 21.20 -7.82
C LYS A 308 53.00 21.39 -6.69
N LEU A 309 53.37 22.08 -5.62
CA LEU A 309 52.43 22.37 -4.52
C LEU A 309 51.28 23.29 -4.96
N ILE A 310 51.57 24.29 -5.79
CA ILE A 310 50.55 25.19 -6.37
C ILE A 310 49.61 24.40 -7.29
N ASP A 311 50.13 23.46 -8.09
CA ASP A 311 49.32 22.62 -8.96
C ASP A 311 48.41 21.67 -8.18
N VAL A 312 48.91 21.05 -7.10
CA VAL A 312 48.08 20.24 -6.19
C VAL A 312 46.97 21.09 -5.57
N GLN A 313 47.27 22.30 -5.10
CA GLN A 313 46.25 23.22 -4.57
C GLN A 313 45.23 23.65 -5.64
N ARG A 314 45.65 23.88 -6.88
CA ARG A 314 44.73 24.19 -7.98
C ARG A 314 43.80 23.01 -8.27
N SER A 315 44.34 21.79 -8.30
CA SER A 315 43.56 20.58 -8.55
C SER A 315 42.53 20.31 -7.45
N GLU A 316 42.88 20.58 -6.19
CA GLU A 316 41.94 20.49 -5.06
C GLU A 316 40.82 21.53 -5.19
N ILE A 317 41.15 22.80 -5.51
CA ILE A 317 40.15 23.86 -5.73
C ILE A 317 39.24 23.51 -6.90
N GLU A 318 39.76 22.92 -7.98
CA GLU A 318 38.98 22.49 -9.13
C GLU A 318 38.04 21.33 -8.76
N SER A 319 38.53 20.31 -8.03
CA SER A 319 37.68 19.24 -7.48
C SER A 319 36.57 19.79 -6.59
N LEU A 320 36.87 20.71 -5.68
CA LEU A 320 35.87 21.34 -4.80
C LEU A 320 34.82 22.15 -5.60
N LYS A 321 35.24 22.83 -6.69
CA LYS A 321 34.31 23.55 -7.57
C LYS A 321 33.41 22.62 -8.36
N GLU A 322 33.94 21.51 -8.87
CA GLU A 322 33.15 20.47 -9.54
C GLU A 322 32.16 19.82 -8.57
N GLU A 323 32.56 19.61 -7.32
CA GLU A 323 31.68 19.11 -6.25
C GLU A 323 30.59 20.12 -5.87
N LEU A 324 30.89 21.41 -5.79
CA LEU A 324 29.87 22.43 -5.53
C LEU A 324 28.86 22.51 -6.70
N LYS A 325 29.35 22.34 -7.94
CA LYS A 325 28.52 22.25 -9.14
C LYS A 325 27.68 20.97 -9.17
N SER A 326 28.24 19.84 -8.78
CA SER A 326 27.53 18.56 -8.72
C SER A 326 26.51 18.54 -7.59
N GLN A 327 26.80 19.14 -6.43
CA GLN A 327 25.81 19.35 -5.37
C GLN A 327 24.68 20.27 -5.83
N THR A 328 24.98 21.35 -6.55
CA THR A 328 23.92 22.19 -7.11
C THR A 328 23.12 21.46 -8.19
N SER A 329 23.72 20.56 -8.97
CA SER A 329 23.02 19.79 -10.02
C SER A 329 22.36 18.47 -9.58
N GLU A 330 22.82 17.83 -8.50
CA GLU A 330 22.15 16.71 -7.83
C GLU A 330 21.04 17.19 -6.91
N ASN A 331 21.20 18.36 -6.28
CA ASN A 331 20.05 19.09 -5.70
C ASN A 331 19.06 19.54 -6.79
N ILE A 332 19.47 19.64 -8.07
CA ILE A 332 18.57 19.81 -9.22
C ILE A 332 17.89 18.48 -9.63
N ARG A 333 18.44 17.29 -9.30
CA ARG A 333 17.69 16.02 -9.41
C ARG A 333 16.77 15.73 -8.23
N LEU A 334 16.92 16.45 -7.12
CA LEU A 334 15.95 16.50 -6.03
C LEU A 334 14.89 17.62 -6.19
N ASN A 335 14.87 18.31 -7.33
CA ASN A 335 13.79 19.23 -7.66
C ASN A 335 12.60 18.49 -8.31
N ARG A 336 11.79 17.84 -7.47
CA ARG A 336 10.33 17.94 -7.66
C ARG A 336 9.83 19.05 -6.73
N ASN A 337 9.88 20.27 -7.26
CA ASN A 337 9.23 21.50 -6.82
C ASN A 337 9.32 21.89 -5.32
N GLU A 338 10.11 22.95 -5.09
CA GLU A 338 10.00 23.87 -3.95
C GLU A 338 10.26 23.25 -2.57
N LYS A 339 11.53 23.20 -2.16
CA LYS A 339 11.87 23.20 -0.72
C LYS A 339 11.86 24.63 -0.17
N ASN A 340 10.72 25.29 -0.28
CA ASN A 340 10.33 26.20 0.80
C ASN A 340 9.53 25.34 1.78
N PRO A 341 9.81 25.40 3.10
CA PRO A 341 8.95 24.77 4.08
C PRO A 341 7.51 25.24 3.83
N VAL A 342 6.54 24.31 3.88
CA VAL A 342 5.12 24.63 3.64
C VAL A 342 4.67 25.75 4.59
N VAL A 343 5.28 25.81 5.77
CA VAL A 343 5.03 26.79 6.82
C VAL A 343 6.35 27.22 7.45
N VAL A 344 6.55 28.51 7.67
CA VAL A 344 7.59 29.07 8.54
C VAL A 344 6.93 29.68 9.77
N VAL A 345 7.43 29.38 10.96
CA VAL A 345 7.01 30.09 12.17
C VAL A 345 7.77 31.41 12.23
N LEU A 346 7.03 32.52 12.12
CA LEU A 346 7.59 33.87 12.17
C LEU A 346 7.94 34.29 13.60
N GLY A 347 7.19 33.78 14.59
CA GLY A 347 7.50 33.98 16.00
C GLY A 347 6.41 33.43 16.93
N GLN A 348 6.80 33.22 18.20
CA GLN A 348 5.90 32.92 19.31
C GLN A 348 6.09 34.00 20.38
N VAL A 349 4.98 34.58 20.84
CA VAL A 349 4.96 35.61 21.88
C VAL A 349 4.15 35.10 23.07
N ASP A 350 4.81 35.00 24.22
CA ASP A 350 4.18 34.51 25.44
C ASP A 350 3.49 35.67 26.19
N LYS A 351 2.20 35.52 26.50
CA LYS A 351 1.41 36.50 27.27
C LYS A 351 1.40 36.17 28.75
N THR A 352 1.20 34.89 29.08
CA THR A 352 1.19 34.39 30.45
C THR A 352 2.02 33.11 30.51
N ASN A 353 2.93 33.03 31.48
CA ASN A 353 3.82 31.91 31.61
C ASN A 353 3.96 31.53 33.09
N THR A 354 3.01 30.73 33.56
CA THR A 354 2.93 30.25 34.94
C THR A 354 3.00 28.73 34.95
N LYS A 355 3.34 28.13 36.11
CA LYS A 355 3.44 26.66 36.23
C LYS A 355 2.17 25.90 35.82
N ASP A 356 1.00 26.50 36.04
CA ASP A 356 -0.29 25.83 35.83
C ASP A 356 -1.00 26.26 34.53
N CYS A 357 -0.54 27.35 33.90
CA CYS A 357 -1.18 27.95 32.72
C CYS A 357 -0.17 28.69 31.84
N TYR A 358 -0.19 28.39 30.55
CA TYR A 358 0.65 29.00 29.52
C TYR A 358 -0.22 29.52 28.40
N GLU A 359 -0.09 30.80 28.07
CA GLU A 359 -0.90 31.46 27.05
C GLU A 359 -0.02 32.36 26.19
N GLY A 360 -0.23 32.32 24.87
CA GLY A 360 0.55 33.11 23.93
C GLY A 360 -0.06 33.17 22.54
N ASP A 361 0.63 33.89 21.65
CA ASP A 361 0.28 33.97 20.24
C ASP A 361 1.42 33.39 19.39
N ILE A 362 1.07 32.72 18.29
CA ILE A 362 2.03 32.19 17.31
C ILE A 362 1.65 32.74 15.94
N GLU A 363 2.63 33.26 15.22
CA GLU A 363 2.47 33.73 13.85
C GLU A 363 3.25 32.82 12.89
N ILE A 364 2.60 32.42 11.80
CA ILE A 364 3.19 31.59 10.76
C ILE A 364 2.97 32.21 9.38
N GLU A 365 3.88 31.93 8.47
CA GLU A 365 3.78 32.21 7.04
C GLU A 365 3.66 30.89 6.28
N VAL A 366 2.59 30.74 5.50
CA VAL A 366 2.43 29.62 4.56
C VAL A 366 3.03 30.05 3.23
N ILE A 367 4.20 29.50 2.90
CA ILE A 367 4.99 29.92 1.73
C ILE A 367 4.46 29.31 0.43
N ARG A 368 3.78 28.16 0.51
CA ARG A 368 3.15 27.51 -0.65
C ARG A 368 1.84 26.84 -0.28
N SER A 369 0.86 26.90 -1.18
CA SER A 369 -0.46 26.32 -0.94
C SER A 369 -0.37 24.80 -0.85
N ASN A 370 -0.95 24.22 0.20
CA ASN A 370 -0.94 22.79 0.44
C ASN A 370 -2.25 22.33 1.10
N LYS A 371 -2.56 21.03 1.08
CA LYS A 371 -3.78 20.49 1.68
C LYS A 371 -3.90 20.85 3.17
N PHE A 372 -2.80 20.84 3.91
CA PHE A 372 -2.75 21.23 5.31
C PHE A 372 -1.45 21.96 5.61
N ALA A 373 -1.49 22.81 6.63
CA ALA A 373 -0.33 23.50 7.19
C ALA A 373 -0.03 22.92 8.58
N THR A 374 1.24 22.78 8.94
CA THR A 374 1.64 22.24 10.24
C THR A 374 2.75 23.08 10.85
N PHE A 375 2.61 23.40 12.13
CA PHE A 375 3.62 24.09 12.92
C PHE A 375 3.68 23.56 14.35
N THR A 376 4.77 23.86 15.05
CA THR A 376 5.01 23.43 16.43
C THR A 376 5.13 24.67 17.32
N GLY A 377 4.41 24.66 18.45
CA GLY A 377 4.58 25.62 19.53
C GLY A 377 5.38 25.00 20.68
N HIS A 378 6.05 25.86 21.46
CA HIS A 378 6.94 25.43 22.53
C HIS A 378 6.52 26.01 23.88
N PHE A 379 6.71 25.25 24.95
CA PHE A 379 6.51 25.72 26.32
C PHE A 379 7.85 25.93 27.01
N ASN A 380 8.13 27.15 27.45
CA ASN A 380 9.34 27.46 28.20
C ASN A 380 9.07 28.41 29.38
N PRO A 381 9.01 27.94 30.64
CA PRO A 381 9.33 26.58 31.11
C PRO A 381 8.34 25.49 30.65
N ARG A 382 8.83 24.25 30.61
CA ARG A 382 8.02 23.05 30.34
C ARG A 382 7.03 22.77 31.48
N PHE A 383 5.92 22.12 31.16
CA PHE A 383 4.98 21.59 32.14
C PHE A 383 5.55 20.35 32.86
N GLU A 384 5.03 20.03 34.05
CA GLU A 384 5.40 18.81 34.78
C GLU A 384 4.68 17.58 34.20
N THR A 385 3.45 17.79 33.72
CA THR A 385 2.62 16.76 33.06
C THR A 385 2.26 17.15 31.63
N ILE A 386 1.64 16.24 30.86
CA ILE A 386 1.17 16.56 29.50
C ILE A 386 -0.01 17.53 29.62
N PRO A 387 0.12 18.79 29.14
CA PRO A 387 -0.94 19.79 29.29
C PRO A 387 -2.07 19.56 28.27
N ILE A 388 -3.26 20.07 28.59
CA ILE A 388 -4.33 20.23 27.60
C ILE A 388 -4.08 21.55 26.88
N VAL A 389 -4.10 21.52 25.56
CA VAL A 389 -3.78 22.67 24.70
C VAL A 389 -4.95 22.97 23.79
N GLU A 390 -5.37 24.23 23.80
CA GLU A 390 -6.37 24.79 22.90
C GLU A 390 -5.71 25.84 22.01
N VAL A 391 -6.04 25.84 20.72
CA VAL A 391 -5.49 26.77 19.73
C VAL A 391 -6.64 27.27 18.86
N ILE A 392 -6.72 28.58 18.68
CA ILE A 392 -7.70 29.24 17.80
C ILE A 392 -6.96 30.14 16.80
N THR A 393 -7.46 30.23 15.58
CA THR A 393 -6.98 31.22 14.62
C THR A 393 -7.60 32.57 14.94
N THR A 394 -6.78 33.62 15.00
CA THR A 394 -7.22 34.99 15.33
C THR A 394 -7.25 35.88 14.11
N GLU A 395 -6.27 35.76 13.21
CA GLU A 395 -6.12 36.63 12.04
C GLU A 395 -5.55 35.83 10.86
N THR A 396 -5.92 36.22 9.64
CA THR A 396 -5.31 35.73 8.40
C THR A 396 -5.25 36.86 7.37
N THR A 397 -4.19 36.90 6.56
CA THR A 397 -4.05 37.85 5.44
C THR A 397 -4.53 37.29 4.10
N CYS A 398 -5.09 36.08 4.09
CA CYS A 398 -5.45 35.35 2.88
C CYS A 398 -6.82 35.78 2.35
N PRO A 399 -6.95 36.17 1.06
CA PRO A 399 -8.15 36.82 0.54
C PRO A 399 -9.38 35.91 0.42
N ASN A 400 -9.20 34.59 0.24
CA ASN A 400 -10.33 33.65 0.08
C ASN A 400 -10.51 32.73 1.29
N THR A 401 -9.77 32.95 2.37
CA THR A 401 -9.83 32.13 3.58
C THR A 401 -10.55 32.87 4.69
N ASP A 402 -11.75 32.38 5.05
CA ASP A 402 -12.44 32.81 6.27
C ASP A 402 -11.96 31.97 7.45
N ILE A 403 -11.78 32.59 8.62
CA ILE A 403 -11.34 31.92 9.86
C ILE A 403 -12.32 30.79 10.24
N SER A 404 -13.61 30.98 9.99
CA SER A 404 -14.65 29.98 10.29
C SER A 404 -14.53 28.70 9.46
N ASP A 405 -13.87 28.77 8.30
CA ASP A 405 -13.63 27.62 7.42
C ASP A 405 -12.38 26.80 7.84
N LEU A 406 -11.58 27.32 8.78
CA LEU A 406 -10.38 26.67 9.29
C LEU A 406 -10.70 25.68 10.41
N THR A 407 -10.09 24.51 10.32
CA THR A 407 -10.17 23.46 11.34
C THR A 407 -8.78 23.15 11.84
N ILE A 408 -8.64 23.14 13.16
CA ILE A 408 -7.38 22.90 13.85
C ILE A 408 -7.43 21.53 14.55
N LYS A 409 -6.37 20.74 14.40
CA LYS A 409 -6.11 19.54 15.19
C LYS A 409 -4.80 19.72 15.95
N ILE A 410 -4.82 19.36 17.24
CA ILE A 410 -3.68 19.57 18.13
C ILE A 410 -3.19 18.20 18.60
N GLY A 411 -1.88 18.00 18.58
CA GLY A 411 -1.20 16.83 19.14
C GLY A 411 -0.21 17.25 20.20
N VAL A 412 -0.38 16.77 21.43
CA VAL A 412 0.54 17.03 22.56
C VAL A 412 1.14 15.70 23.00
N GLY A 413 2.39 15.46 22.61
CA GLY A 413 3.11 14.22 22.94
C GLY A 413 4.11 14.36 24.08
N GLN A 414 4.55 15.58 24.37
CA GLN A 414 5.60 15.86 25.34
C GLN A 414 5.27 17.14 26.15
N PRO A 415 5.72 17.26 27.41
CA PRO A 415 5.40 18.41 28.26
C PRO A 415 6.01 19.77 27.84
N HIS A 416 6.79 19.81 26.75
CA HIS A 416 7.54 21.00 26.32
C HIS A 416 7.16 21.52 24.92
N ASN A 417 6.23 20.86 24.21
CA ASN A 417 5.79 21.30 22.89
C ASN A 417 4.39 20.79 22.54
N PHE A 418 3.82 21.35 21.48
CA PHE A 418 2.58 20.88 20.87
C PHE A 418 2.63 21.08 19.36
N ASN A 419 2.00 20.18 18.61
CA ASN A 419 1.90 20.25 17.16
C ASN A 419 0.49 20.67 16.75
N VAL A 420 0.40 21.58 15.79
CA VAL A 420 -0.86 22.12 15.29
C VAL A 420 -0.97 21.83 13.81
N HIS A 421 -2.05 21.17 13.40
CA HIS A 421 -2.38 20.91 12.01
C HIS A 421 -3.62 21.71 11.62
N ILE A 422 -3.51 22.52 10.57
CA ILE A 422 -4.59 23.40 10.09
C ILE A 422 -5.08 22.90 8.74
N PHE A 423 -6.39 22.86 8.56
CA PHE A 423 -7.05 22.51 7.30
C PHE A 423 -8.17 23.51 6.99
N ASN A 424 -8.32 23.92 5.73
CA ASN A 424 -9.49 24.68 5.28
C ASN A 424 -10.51 23.72 4.68
N LYS A 425 -11.65 23.54 5.35
CA LYS A 425 -12.67 22.56 4.94
C LYS A 425 -13.34 22.91 3.61
N LYS A 426 -13.44 24.19 3.30
CA LYS A 426 -14.16 24.70 2.13
C LYS A 426 -13.30 24.70 0.87
N LEU A 427 -12.04 25.13 0.99
CA LEU A 427 -11.11 25.20 -0.13
C LEU A 427 -10.37 23.89 -0.39
N GLY A 428 -10.33 22.98 0.60
CA GLY A 428 -9.57 21.72 0.52
C GLY A 428 -8.05 21.91 0.51
N ARG A 429 -7.58 23.15 0.69
CA ARG A 429 -6.18 23.57 0.77
C ARG A 429 -6.05 24.84 1.62
N ILE A 430 -4.91 25.03 2.25
CA ILE A 430 -4.49 26.26 2.92
C ILE A 430 -3.88 27.19 1.88
N GLU A 431 -4.32 28.45 1.88
CA GLU A 431 -3.79 29.50 1.00
C GLU A 431 -2.45 30.03 1.50
N GLU A 432 -1.66 30.56 0.57
CA GLU A 432 -0.40 31.23 0.84
C GLU A 432 -0.64 32.57 1.53
N GLY A 433 0.09 32.83 2.61
CA GLY A 433 -0.04 34.05 3.40
C GLY A 433 0.20 33.82 4.89
N ASN A 434 -0.08 34.86 5.68
CA ASN A 434 0.19 34.86 7.10
C ASN A 434 -1.06 34.46 7.89
N TYR A 435 -0.83 33.70 8.94
CA TYR A 435 -1.85 33.25 9.87
C TYR A 435 -1.37 33.45 11.29
N LYS A 436 -2.27 33.95 12.14
CA LYS A 436 -2.01 34.17 13.55
C LYS A 436 -2.91 33.30 14.39
N PHE A 437 -2.33 32.71 15.43
CA PHE A 437 -2.99 31.80 16.34
C PHE A 437 -2.82 32.27 17.76
N HIS A 438 -3.86 32.07 18.55
CA HIS A 438 -3.79 32.21 20.00
C HIS A 438 -3.87 30.82 20.61
N PHE A 439 -2.96 30.51 21.53
CA PHE A 439 -2.92 29.22 22.22
C PHE A 439 -3.03 29.41 23.73
N LYS A 440 -3.70 28.45 24.37
CA LYS A 440 -3.81 28.35 25.81
C LYS A 440 -3.59 26.89 26.23
N ALA A 441 -2.67 26.70 27.17
CA ALA A 441 -2.32 25.41 27.72
C ALA A 441 -2.48 25.43 29.25
N TYR A 442 -3.04 24.37 29.82
CA TYR A 442 -3.20 24.25 31.27
C TYR A 442 -3.04 22.79 31.72
N GLU A 443 -2.58 22.61 32.95
CA GLU A 443 -2.48 21.26 33.52
C GLU A 443 -3.88 20.71 33.85
N SER A 444 -4.11 19.45 33.49
CA SER A 444 -5.32 18.73 33.89
C SER A 444 -5.24 18.48 35.40
N LYS A 445 -5.82 19.36 36.22
CA LYS A 445 -6.02 19.05 37.64
C LYS A 445 -6.80 17.74 37.74
N SER A 446 -6.22 16.73 38.38
CA SER A 446 -6.96 15.53 38.75
C SER A 446 -8.20 15.99 39.53
N LEU A 447 -9.39 15.75 38.98
CA LEU A 447 -10.60 15.68 39.77
C LEU A 447 -10.39 14.53 40.76
N ALA A 448 -9.88 14.87 41.94
CA ALA A 448 -10.02 14.00 43.09
C ALA A 448 -11.52 13.91 43.36
N LEU A 449 -12.12 12.80 42.94
CA LEU A 449 -13.40 12.33 43.46
C LEU A 449 -13.23 12.21 44.98
N ASN A 450 -13.81 13.16 45.72
CA ASN A 450 -14.19 12.96 47.12
C ASN A 450 -15.60 12.39 47.16
#